data_AF-A0A972THM6-F1
#
_entry.id   AF-A0A972THM6-F1
#
_cell.length_a   1.000
_cell.length_b   1.000
_cell.length_c   1.000
_cell.angle_alpha   90.00
_cell.angle_beta   90.00
_cell.angle_gamma   90.00
#
_symmetry.space_group_name_H-M   'P 1'
#
loop_
_entity.id
_entity.type
_entity.pdbx_description
1 polymer ?
#
loop_
_entity_poly.entity_id
_entity_poly.type
_entity_poly.pdbx_seq_one_letter_code
_entity_poly.pdbx_strand_id
1 'polypeptide(L)'
;MDKTKKFFNDVASYSGSAFFANILNFITGVVVRKIFQPAMMGLFSEVMLIFDYARYSQLGMIESLDKELPYHYGKKDHKKIEEIKNIGFTFCLATTLCISIAILIASLFFKITTDRLLINGIRIISLMIVFRVINGLYIVLNRSRHNFSVISKYTALTAVLDIGLKIFW
;
A
#
# COMPACT_ATOMS: atom_id res chain seq x y z
N MET A 1 -1.62 10.91 34.08
CA MET A 1 -1.14 9.68 33.40
C MET A 1 0.02 10.09 32.51
N ASP A 2 1.24 9.73 32.91
CA ASP A 2 2.48 10.32 32.40
C ASP A 2 2.64 10.12 30.89
N LYS A 3 3.00 11.20 30.18
CA LYS A 3 3.14 11.22 28.70
C LYS A 3 4.03 10.08 28.19
N THR A 4 5.04 9.71 28.97
CA THR A 4 5.98 8.62 28.72
C THR A 4 5.31 7.24 28.69
N LYS A 5 4.35 6.96 29.59
CA LYS A 5 3.61 5.70 29.61
C LYS A 5 2.70 5.55 28.40
N LYS A 6 2.05 6.63 27.99
CA LYS A 6 1.15 6.64 26.83
C LYS A 6 1.94 6.45 25.52
N PHE A 7 3.08 7.13 25.38
CA PHE A 7 3.99 6.95 24.24
C PHE A 7 4.50 5.51 24.13
N PHE A 8 4.97 4.93 25.25
CA PHE A 8 5.48 3.56 25.23
C PHE A 8 4.39 2.53 24.86
N ASN A 9 3.16 2.72 25.36
CA ASN A 9 2.03 1.87 25.01
C ASN A 9 1.63 2.00 23.53
N ASP A 10 1.64 3.21 22.98
CA ASP A 10 1.34 3.44 21.56
C ASP A 10 2.41 2.81 20.65
N VAL A 11 3.69 2.93 21.01
CA VAL A 11 4.81 2.32 20.28
C VAL A 11 4.76 0.79 20.37
N ALA A 12 4.47 0.24 21.55
CA ALA A 12 4.35 -1.20 21.75
C ALA A 12 3.16 -1.78 20.97
N SER A 13 1.99 -1.11 21.00
CA SER A 13 0.81 -1.52 20.25
C SER A 13 1.03 -1.45 18.74
N TYR A 14 1.67 -0.38 18.25
CA TYR A 14 1.98 -0.22 16.82
C TYR A 14 2.99 -1.27 16.35
N SER A 15 4.09 -1.43 17.08
CA SER A 15 5.13 -2.42 16.77
C SER A 15 4.59 -3.85 16.84
N GLY A 16 3.81 -4.16 17.88
CA GLY A 16 3.17 -5.47 18.04
C GLY A 16 2.22 -5.78 16.88
N SER A 17 1.41 -4.80 16.47
CA SER A 17 0.50 -4.94 15.32
C SER A 17 1.28 -5.14 14.01
N ALA A 18 2.38 -4.42 13.81
CA ALA A 18 3.22 -4.55 12.63
C ALA A 18 3.92 -5.92 12.56
N PHE A 19 4.46 -6.41 13.68
CA PHE A 19 5.05 -7.75 13.76
C PHE A 19 4.00 -8.83 13.49
N PHE A 20 2.82 -8.71 14.09
CA PHE A 20 1.73 -9.65 13.87
C PHE A 20 1.28 -9.66 12.40
N ALA A 21 1.15 -8.49 11.78
CA ALA A 21 0.84 -8.37 10.35
C ALA A 21 1.93 -9.01 9.46
N ASN A 22 3.20 -8.87 9.80
CA ASN A 22 4.29 -9.50 9.05
C ASN A 22 4.28 -11.03 9.16
N ILE A 23 4.04 -11.58 10.35
CA ILE A 23 3.91 -13.03 10.56
C ILE A 23 2.75 -13.58 9.74
N LEU A 24 1.61 -12.88 9.75
CA LEU A 24 0.45 -13.27 8.95
C LEU A 24 0.75 -13.22 7.45
N ASN A 25 1.41 -12.17 6.96
CA ASN A 25 1.84 -12.09 5.57
C ASN A 25 2.79 -13.23 5.19
N PHE A 26 3.69 -13.63 6.08
CA PHE A 26 4.58 -14.77 5.86
C PHE A 26 3.82 -16.09 5.74
N ILE A 27 2.91 -16.37 6.68
CA ILE A 27 2.07 -17.59 6.65
C ILE A 27 1.26 -17.63 5.35
N THR A 28 0.65 -16.51 5.01
CA THR A 28 -0.11 -16.33 3.76
C THR A 28 0.75 -16.60 2.53
N GLY A 29 1.98 -16.09 2.49
CA GLY A 29 2.92 -16.38 1.40
C GLY A 29 3.20 -17.87 1.24
N VAL A 30 3.33 -18.61 2.35
CA VAL A 30 3.53 -20.07 2.35
C VAL A 30 2.26 -20.83 1.92
N VAL A 31 1.08 -20.40 2.36
CA VAL A 31 -0.20 -21.05 2.05
C VAL A 31 -0.57 -20.86 0.58
N VAL A 32 -0.44 -19.65 0.04
CA VAL A 32 -0.62 -19.38 -1.40
C VAL A 32 0.33 -20.26 -2.22
N ARG A 33 1.57 -20.45 -1.74
CA ARG A 33 2.55 -21.36 -2.35
C ARG A 33 2.13 -22.83 -2.34
N LYS A 34 1.23 -23.23 -1.46
CA LYS A 34 0.76 -24.62 -1.36
C LYS A 34 -0.51 -24.87 -2.19
N ILE A 35 -1.30 -23.81 -2.43
CA ILE A 35 -2.58 -23.88 -3.18
C ILE A 35 -2.34 -23.75 -4.69
N PHE A 36 -1.41 -22.90 -5.13
CA PHE A 36 -1.13 -22.72 -6.56
C PHE A 36 -0.22 -23.84 -7.11
N GLN A 37 -0.61 -24.47 -8.22
CA GLN A 37 0.26 -25.40 -8.95
C GLN A 37 1.58 -24.73 -9.36
N PRO A 38 2.73 -25.45 -9.38
CA PRO A 38 4.05 -24.88 -9.64
C PRO A 38 4.14 -24.02 -10.91
N ALA A 39 3.38 -24.35 -11.96
CA ALA A 39 3.32 -23.59 -13.20
C ALA A 39 2.66 -22.20 -13.04
N MET A 40 1.64 -22.07 -12.20
CA MET A 40 0.94 -20.79 -11.99
C MET A 40 1.72 -19.83 -11.08
N MET A 41 2.65 -20.34 -10.28
CA MET A 41 3.51 -19.48 -9.45
C MET A 41 4.49 -18.63 -10.25
N GLY A 42 4.99 -19.12 -11.39
CA GLY A 42 5.87 -18.33 -12.25
C GLY A 42 5.14 -17.07 -12.74
N LEU A 43 3.95 -17.27 -13.31
CA LEU A 43 3.07 -16.20 -13.78
C LEU A 43 2.68 -15.23 -12.66
N PHE A 44 2.32 -15.77 -11.49
CA PHE A 44 1.97 -14.94 -10.33
C PHE A 44 3.16 -14.10 -9.84
N SER A 45 4.37 -14.66 -9.82
CA SER A 45 5.56 -13.94 -9.37
C SER A 45 5.95 -12.81 -10.33
N GLU A 46 5.82 -13.02 -11.64
CA GLU A 46 6.06 -11.97 -12.65
C GLU A 46 5.07 -10.81 -12.50
N VAL A 47 3.79 -11.14 -12.34
CA VAL A 47 2.69 -10.21 -12.10
C VAL A 47 2.94 -9.42 -10.81
N MET A 48 3.30 -10.10 -9.72
CA MET A 48 3.59 -9.47 -8.43
C MET A 48 4.84 -8.57 -8.47
N LEU A 49 5.85 -8.93 -9.26
CA LEU A 49 7.04 -8.11 -9.46
C LEU A 49 6.70 -6.77 -10.13
N ILE A 50 5.83 -6.77 -11.15
CA ILE A 50 5.32 -5.53 -11.75
C ILE A 50 4.60 -4.67 -10.70
N PHE A 51 3.78 -5.30 -9.86
CA PHE A 51 3.06 -4.61 -8.79
C PHE A 51 4.00 -3.99 -7.75
N ASP A 52 5.07 -4.69 -7.39
CA ASP A 52 6.07 -4.17 -6.45
C ASP A 52 6.88 -3.02 -7.05
N TYR A 53 7.25 -3.10 -8.33
CA TYR A 53 7.89 -1.97 -9.01
C TYR A 53 6.97 -0.76 -9.15
N ALA A 54 5.67 -0.98 -9.34
CA ALA A 54 4.69 0.09 -9.36
C ALA A 54 4.62 0.88 -8.04
N ARG A 55 5.13 0.36 -6.91
CA ARG A 55 5.25 1.13 -5.66
C ARG A 55 6.15 2.36 -5.82
N TYR A 56 7.16 2.28 -6.69
CA TYR A 56 8.12 3.35 -6.91
C TYR A 56 7.64 4.40 -7.92
N SER A 57 6.43 4.21 -8.49
CA SER A 57 5.77 5.12 -9.45
C SER A 57 5.68 6.57 -8.98
N GLN A 58 5.44 6.77 -7.69
CA GLN A 58 5.24 8.07 -7.05
C GLN A 58 6.54 8.78 -6.65
N LEU A 59 7.70 8.26 -7.09
CA LEU A 59 9.02 8.90 -6.95
C LEU A 59 9.40 9.32 -5.51
N GLY A 60 8.92 8.59 -4.50
CA GLY A 60 9.21 8.88 -3.10
C GLY A 60 8.36 10.00 -2.48
N MET A 61 7.31 10.48 -3.16
CA MET A 61 6.49 11.59 -2.66
C MET A 61 5.78 11.25 -1.34
N ILE A 62 5.34 9.99 -1.16
CA ILE A 62 4.76 9.53 0.11
C ILE A 62 5.78 9.61 1.25
N GLU A 63 7.03 9.20 1.00
CA GLU A 63 8.12 9.27 1.96
C GLU A 63 8.50 10.72 2.31
N SER A 64 8.35 11.65 1.36
CA SER A 64 8.51 13.09 1.61
C SER A 64 7.38 13.63 2.51
N LEU A 65 6.12 13.29 2.18
CA LEU A 65 4.95 13.68 2.96
C LEU A 65 5.02 13.18 4.41
N ASP A 66 5.52 11.96 4.64
CA ASP A 66 5.67 11.37 5.97
C ASP A 66 6.67 12.15 6.86
N LYS A 67 7.55 12.97 6.27
CA LYS A 67 8.51 13.82 6.99
C LYS A 67 8.05 15.28 7.09
N GLU A 68 7.55 15.85 6.00
CA GLU A 68 7.17 17.27 5.95
C GLU A 68 5.88 17.55 6.73
N LEU A 69 4.89 16.65 6.66
CA LEU A 69 3.62 16.86 7.35
C LEU A 69 3.80 16.97 8.87
N PRO A 70 4.48 16.04 9.58
CA PRO A 70 4.70 16.16 11.03
C PRO A 70 5.46 17.44 11.42
N TYR A 71 6.44 17.85 10.62
CA TYR A 71 7.21 19.08 10.87
C TYR A 71 6.31 20.32 10.84
N HIS A 72 5.48 20.46 9.81
CA HIS A 72 4.55 21.59 9.70
C HIS A 72 3.39 21.52 10.69
N TYR A 73 2.92 20.31 11.06
CA TYR A 73 1.98 20.11 12.17
C TYR A 73 2.57 20.60 13.50
N GLY A 74 3.84 20.30 13.78
CA GLY A 74 4.54 20.80 14.97
C GLY A 74 4.65 22.33 15.00
N LYS A 75 4.83 22.96 13.83
CA LYS A 75 4.90 24.42 13.68
C LYS A 75 3.52 25.12 13.72
N LYS A 76 2.42 24.36 13.70
CA LYS A 76 1.02 24.86 13.61
C LYS A 76 0.75 25.74 12.38
N ASP A 77 1.49 25.52 11.30
CA ASP A 77 1.33 26.27 10.05
C ASP A 77 0.26 25.62 9.16
N HIS A 78 -1.01 25.92 9.46
CA HIS A 78 -2.16 25.27 8.82
C HIS A 78 -2.23 25.48 7.31
N LYS A 79 -1.81 26.64 6.81
CA LYS A 79 -1.80 26.93 5.36
C LYS A 79 -0.83 26.01 4.64
N LYS A 80 0.40 25.89 5.17
CA LYS A 80 1.45 25.09 4.55
C LYS A 80 1.16 23.59 4.59
N ILE A 81 0.49 23.13 5.65
CA ILE A 81 0.00 21.74 5.75
C ILE A 81 -0.98 21.41 4.62
N GLU A 82 -1.94 22.29 4.36
CA GLU A 82 -2.96 22.06 3.34
C GLU A 82 -2.37 22.11 1.92
N GLU A 83 -1.44 23.03 1.69
CA GLU A 83 -0.71 23.15 0.43
C GLU A 83 0.13 21.89 0.12
N ILE A 84 0.98 21.46 1.06
CA ILE A 84 1.82 20.26 0.91
C ILE A 84 0.95 19.02 0.71
N LYS A 85 -0.15 18.90 1.47
CA LYS A 85 -1.10 17.80 1.31
C LYS A 85 -1.72 17.78 -0.09
N ASN A 86 -2.19 18.93 -0.58
CA ASN A 86 -2.87 19.01 -1.86
C ASN A 86 -1.91 18.72 -3.03
N ILE A 87 -0.69 19.27 -2.97
CA ILE A 87 0.37 19.00 -3.95
C ILE A 87 0.73 17.52 -3.93
N GLY A 88 1.02 16.94 -2.77
CA GLY A 88 1.40 15.54 -2.66
C GLY A 88 0.29 14.58 -3.08
N PHE A 89 -0.96 14.87 -2.73
CA PHE A 89 -2.10 14.07 -3.15
C PHE A 89 -2.29 14.10 -4.67
N THR A 90 -2.28 15.30 -5.25
CA THR A 90 -2.44 15.49 -6.70
C THR A 90 -1.30 14.85 -7.47
N PHE A 91 -0.05 15.03 -7.01
CA PHE A 91 1.12 14.45 -7.65
C PHE A 91 1.13 12.92 -7.60
N CYS A 92 0.89 12.33 -6.41
CA CYS A 92 0.81 10.88 -6.27
C CYS A 92 -0.32 10.29 -7.12
N LEU A 93 -1.51 10.91 -7.13
CA LEU A 93 -2.61 10.42 -7.97
C LEU A 93 -2.32 10.58 -9.45
N ALA A 94 -1.81 11.72 -9.90
CA ALA A 94 -1.53 11.97 -11.31
C ALA A 94 -0.47 11.00 -11.85
N THR A 95 0.65 10.83 -11.13
CA THR A 95 1.72 9.89 -11.51
C THR A 95 1.23 8.45 -11.55
N THR A 96 0.46 8.05 -10.54
CA THR A 96 -0.10 6.69 -10.45
C THR A 96 -1.13 6.43 -11.54
N LEU A 97 -2.00 7.39 -11.84
CA LEU A 97 -2.97 7.27 -12.93
C LEU A 97 -2.27 7.18 -14.29
N CYS A 98 -1.25 8.02 -14.54
CA CYS A 98 -0.45 7.93 -15.76
C CYS A 98 0.18 6.54 -15.92
N ILE A 99 0.76 5.98 -14.85
CA ILE A 99 1.40 4.65 -14.90
C ILE A 99 0.35 3.54 -15.05
N SER A 100 -0.77 3.61 -14.32
CA SER A 100 -1.87 2.67 -14.46
C SER A 100 -2.42 2.63 -15.89
N ILE A 101 -2.63 3.80 -16.49
CA ILE A 101 -3.09 3.93 -17.88
C ILE A 101 -2.02 3.39 -18.84
N ALA A 102 -0.75 3.71 -18.63
CA ALA A 102 0.34 3.18 -19.45
C ALA A 102 0.40 1.65 -19.41
N ILE A 103 0.21 1.03 -18.24
CA ILE A 103 0.16 -0.43 -18.08
C ILE A 103 -1.08 -1.02 -18.77
N LEU A 104 -2.24 -0.38 -18.66
CA LEU A 104 -3.46 -0.82 -19.37
C LEU A 104 -3.29 -0.78 -20.88
N ILE A 105 -2.72 0.31 -21.40
CA ILE A 105 -2.43 0.47 -22.82
C ILE A 105 -1.41 -0.60 -23.25
N ALA A 106 -0.33 -0.76 -22.51
CA ALA A 106 0.67 -1.80 -22.78
C ALA A 106 0.04 -3.20 -22.81
N SER A 107 -0.89 -3.50 -21.91
CA SER A 107 -1.65 -4.78 -21.88
C SER A 107 -2.52 -5.00 -23.11
N LEU A 108 -3.01 -3.94 -23.77
CA LEU A 108 -3.79 -4.03 -25.00
C LEU A 108 -2.90 -4.23 -26.24
N PHE A 109 -1.71 -3.63 -26.27
CA PHE A 109 -0.76 -3.75 -27.37
C PHE A 109 0.11 -5.01 -27.30
N PHE A 110 0.50 -5.46 -26.09
CA PHE A 110 1.21 -6.71 -25.88
C PHE A 110 0.24 -7.90 -25.95
N LYS A 111 -0.08 -8.35 -27.17
CA LYS A 111 -0.66 -9.69 -27.44
C LYS A 111 0.38 -10.82 -27.34
N ILE A 112 1.51 -10.61 -26.67
CA ILE A 112 2.74 -11.41 -26.87
C ILE A 112 2.76 -12.72 -26.06
N THR A 113 1.91 -12.90 -25.04
CA THR A 113 1.84 -14.18 -24.32
C THR A 113 0.43 -14.77 -24.43
N THR A 114 0.32 -15.95 -25.05
CA THR A 114 -0.91 -16.74 -25.30
C THR A 114 -1.74 -17.01 -24.04
N ASP A 115 -1.17 -16.79 -22.85
CA ASP A 115 -1.86 -17.01 -21.59
C ASP A 115 -2.82 -15.88 -21.24
N ARG A 116 -4.12 -16.13 -21.46
CA ARG A 116 -5.24 -15.25 -21.06
C ARG A 116 -5.16 -14.84 -19.59
N LEU A 117 -4.55 -15.68 -18.76
CA LEU A 117 -4.41 -15.50 -17.33
C LEU A 117 -3.45 -14.33 -16.99
N LEU A 118 -2.34 -14.19 -17.71
CA LEU A 118 -1.38 -13.09 -17.53
C LEU A 118 -1.98 -11.73 -17.91
N ILE A 119 -2.66 -11.66 -19.06
CA ILE A 119 -3.28 -10.42 -19.55
C ILE A 119 -4.34 -9.94 -18.55
N ASN A 120 -5.15 -10.87 -18.03
CA ASN A 120 -6.14 -10.54 -16.99
C ASN A 120 -5.46 -10.10 -15.69
N GLY A 121 -4.37 -10.75 -15.28
CA GLY A 121 -3.59 -10.36 -14.10
C GLY A 121 -3.03 -8.94 -14.17
N ILE A 122 -2.44 -8.56 -15.32
CA ILE A 122 -1.89 -7.21 -15.53
C ILE A 122 -3.00 -6.13 -15.48
N ARG A 123 -4.19 -6.42 -16.03
CA ARG A 123 -5.33 -5.51 -15.95
C ARG A 123 -5.82 -5.34 -14.52
N ILE A 124 -5.93 -6.42 -13.75
CA ILE A 124 -6.32 -6.35 -12.33
C ILE A 124 -5.28 -5.54 -11.56
N ILE A 125 -3.98 -5.75 -11.81
CA ILE A 125 -2.89 -5.00 -11.18
C ILE A 125 -2.98 -3.51 -11.43
N SER A 126 -3.23 -3.08 -12.68
CA SER A 126 -3.31 -1.65 -13.00
C SER A 126 -4.33 -0.94 -12.11
N LEU A 127 -5.49 -1.57 -11.89
CA LEU A 127 -6.55 -1.04 -11.03
C LEU A 127 -6.15 -1.11 -9.55
N MET A 128 -5.49 -2.18 -9.11
CA MET A 128 -4.98 -2.33 -7.74
C MET A 128 -3.92 -1.29 -7.36
N ILE A 129 -3.06 -0.86 -8.30
CA ILE A 129 -2.00 0.13 -8.02
C ILE A 129 -2.62 1.46 -7.57
N VAL A 130 -3.70 1.91 -8.22
CA VAL A 130 -4.42 3.13 -7.83
C VAL A 130 -4.97 3.02 -6.41
N PHE A 131 -5.61 1.89 -6.09
CA PHE A 131 -6.16 1.65 -4.77
C PHE A 131 -5.05 1.63 -3.70
N ARG A 132 -3.88 1.08 -4.03
CA ARG A 132 -2.73 1.02 -3.12
C ARG A 132 -2.18 2.41 -2.78
N VAL A 133 -2.06 3.31 -3.75
CA VAL A 133 -1.56 4.67 -3.51
C VAL A 133 -2.53 5.49 -2.67
N ILE A 134 -3.84 5.35 -2.89
CA ILE A 134 -4.87 5.97 -2.04
C ILE A 134 -4.72 5.50 -0.59
N ASN A 135 -4.51 4.21 -0.36
CA ASN A 135 -4.27 3.67 0.97
C ASN A 135 -2.98 4.20 1.61
N GLY A 136 -1.90 4.31 0.84
CA GLY A 136 -0.64 4.89 1.32
C GLY A 136 -0.82 6.35 1.78
N LEU A 137 -1.49 7.17 0.98
CA LEU A 137 -1.81 8.56 1.31
C LEU A 137 -2.70 8.67 2.57
N TYR A 138 -3.69 7.79 2.71
CA TYR A 138 -4.57 7.76 3.87
C TYR A 138 -3.83 7.42 5.17
N ILE A 139 -2.89 6.47 5.12
CA ILE A 139 -2.05 6.09 6.27
C ILE A 139 -1.14 7.26 6.67
N VAL A 140 -0.43 7.88 5.72
CA VAL A 140 0.48 9.01 6.01
C VAL A 140 -0.27 10.21 6.56
N LEU A 141 -1.45 10.53 6.01
CA LEU A 141 -2.27 11.63 6.50
C LEU A 141 -2.75 11.40 7.94
N ASN A 142 -3.20 10.18 8.25
CA ASN A 142 -3.63 9.85 9.62
C ASN A 142 -2.47 9.77 10.61
N ARG A 143 -1.29 9.29 10.16
CA ARG A 143 -0.08 9.24 10.98
C ARG A 143 0.38 10.63 11.37
N SER A 144 0.34 11.56 10.41
CA SER A 144 0.71 12.97 10.62
C SER A 144 -0.20 13.71 11.61
N ARG A 145 -1.47 13.29 11.74
CA ARG A 145 -2.42 13.84 12.72
C ARG A 145 -2.33 13.20 14.11
N HIS A 146 -1.35 12.33 14.36
CA HIS A 146 -1.22 11.52 15.58
C HIS A 146 -2.44 10.63 15.92
N ASN A 147 -3.31 10.35 14.94
CA ASN A 147 -4.50 9.50 15.14
C ASN A 147 -4.15 8.01 14.98
N PHE A 148 -3.18 7.53 15.76
CA PHE A 148 -2.70 6.14 15.71
C PHE A 148 -3.80 5.10 16.01
N SER A 149 -4.85 5.49 16.75
CA SER A 149 -5.99 4.61 17.04
C SER A 149 -6.77 4.20 15.77
N VAL A 150 -6.90 5.10 14.80
CA VAL A 150 -7.61 4.81 13.54
C VAL A 150 -6.76 3.95 12.62
N ILE A 151 -5.45 4.21 12.59
CA ILE A 151 -4.48 3.42 11.80
C ILE A 151 -4.41 1.99 12.32
N SER A 152 -4.32 1.81 13.65
CA SER A 152 -4.25 0.48 14.26
C SER A 152 -5.49 -0.36 13.95
N LYS A 153 -6.69 0.24 13.96
CA LYS A 153 -7.94 -0.44 13.56
C LYS A 153 -7.94 -0.78 12.07
N TYR A 154 -7.48 0.14 11.22
CA TYR A 154 -7.40 -0.09 9.78
C TYR A 154 -6.44 -1.22 9.44
N THR A 155 -5.22 -1.20 9.99
CA THR A 155 -4.21 -2.25 9.77
C THR A 155 -4.70 -3.62 10.26
N ALA A 156 -5.34 -3.68 11.43
CA ALA A 156 -5.92 -4.92 11.95
C ALA A 156 -7.05 -5.45 11.06
N LEU A 157 -7.97 -4.58 10.60
CA LEU A 157 -9.05 -4.95 9.69
C LEU A 157 -8.51 -5.45 8.35
N THR A 158 -7.53 -4.76 7.77
CA THR A 158 -6.90 -5.19 6.51
C THR A 158 -6.18 -6.52 6.63
N ALA A 159 -5.51 -6.78 7.76
CA ALA A 159 -4.83 -8.05 8.00
C ALA A 159 -5.84 -9.21 8.11
N VAL A 160 -6.97 -9.00 8.79
CA VAL A 160 -8.05 -9.99 8.90
C VAL A 160 -8.70 -10.24 7.52
N LEU A 161 -8.98 -9.19 6.76
CA LEU A 161 -9.56 -9.31 5.41
C LEU A 161 -8.61 -10.01 4.44
N ASP A 162 -7.30 -9.74 4.49
CA ASP A 162 -6.31 -10.37 3.62
C ASP A 162 -6.20 -11.88 3.88
N ILE A 163 -6.28 -12.30 5.15
CA ILE A 163 -6.35 -13.72 5.52
C ILE A 163 -7.65 -14.34 5.01
N GLY A 164 -8.79 -13.68 5.24
CA GLY A 164 -10.10 -14.21 4.84
C GLY A 164 -10.21 -14.41 3.33
N LEU A 165 -9.76 -13.44 2.53
CA LEU A 165 -9.78 -13.51 1.08
C LEU A 165 -8.85 -14.60 0.52
N LYS A 166 -7.68 -14.80 1.13
CA LYS A 166 -6.69 -15.79 0.64
C LYS A 166 -6.90 -17.22 1.15
N ILE A 167 -7.70 -17.41 2.20
CA ILE A 167 -8.16 -18.76 2.61
C ILE A 167 -9.30 -19.24 1.71
N PHE A 168 -10.11 -18.31 1.19
CA PHE A 168 -11.31 -18.64 0.41
C PHE A 168 -11.06 -18.70 -1.11
N TRP A 169 -9.84 -18.43 -1.55
CA TRP A 169 -9.38 -18.50 -2.95
C TRP A 169 -8.37 -19.63 -3.10
#